data_AF-A0A932QAQ2-F1
#
_entry.id   AF-A0A932QAQ2-F1
#
_cell.length_a   1.000
_cell.length_b   1.000
_cell.length_c   1.000
_cell.angle_alpha   90.00
_cell.angle_beta   90.00
_cell.angle_gamma   90.00
#
_symmetry.space_group_name_H-M   'P 1'
#
loop_
_entity.id
_entity.type
_entity.pdbx_description
1 polymer ?
#
loop_
_entity_poly.entity_id
_entity_poly.type
_entity_poly.pdbx_seq_one_letter_code
_entity_poly.pdbx_strand_id
1 'polypeptide(L)'
;ADSHKDGAISILNHPNFGWAFTTEDLFATDGFELLEIASGHFLINENGDDKHSSEEELWDQFMTKKHRVFGVAVDDSHNYTKFADTEANPGRAWIQVWAPELSQQAICMALRQGHFYASRGTKITALVVTPHTLELSVDGWQPSTDHVDFVGKGGELLDRVTTLPAKYTLRGGEGYVRAHVRQESQDSKIKRREAWTQPYFIKND
;
A
#
# COMPACT_ATOMS: atom_id res chain seq x y z
N ALA A 1 -2.77 -9.22 -23.41
CA ALA A 1 -2.64 -10.69 -23.25
C ALA A 1 -3.73 -11.12 -22.28
N ASP A 2 -4.36 -12.28 -22.48
CA ASP A 2 -5.52 -12.70 -21.68
C ASP A 2 -5.09 -13.36 -20.36
N SER A 3 -4.18 -12.69 -19.62
CA SER A 3 -3.56 -13.20 -18.39
C SER A 3 -4.60 -13.62 -17.33
N HIS A 4 -5.78 -13.01 -17.35
CA HIS A 4 -6.90 -13.38 -16.47
C HIS A 4 -7.49 -14.75 -16.79
N LYS A 5 -7.52 -15.16 -18.08
CA LYS A 5 -7.96 -16.52 -18.45
C LYS A 5 -7.05 -17.61 -17.90
N ASP A 6 -5.78 -17.28 -17.71
CA ASP A 6 -4.77 -18.16 -17.11
C ASP A 6 -4.72 -18.02 -15.57
N GLY A 7 -5.62 -17.24 -14.99
CA GLY A 7 -5.74 -17.04 -13.55
C GLY A 7 -4.65 -16.14 -12.95
N ALA A 8 -3.99 -15.30 -13.75
CA ALA A 8 -3.02 -14.34 -13.24
C ALA A 8 -3.67 -13.31 -12.29
N ILE A 9 -2.84 -12.73 -11.43
CA ILE A 9 -3.17 -11.53 -10.66
C ILE A 9 -2.35 -10.42 -11.29
N SER A 10 -3.02 -9.43 -11.86
CA SER A 10 -2.41 -8.37 -12.65
C SER A 10 -2.12 -7.17 -11.77
N ILE A 11 -0.95 -6.58 -11.99
CA ILE A 11 -0.47 -5.37 -11.33
C ILE A 11 -0.27 -4.28 -12.38
N LEU A 12 -0.73 -3.07 -12.08
CA LEU A 12 -0.33 -1.86 -12.78
C LEU A 12 0.90 -1.28 -12.06
N ASN A 13 2.05 -1.40 -12.71
CA ASN A 13 3.34 -1.02 -12.13
C ASN A 13 3.61 0.47 -12.25
N HIS A 14 4.25 1.02 -11.22
CA HIS A 14 4.86 2.35 -11.12
C HIS A 14 4.23 3.42 -12.04
N PRO A 15 2.96 3.84 -11.78
CA PRO A 15 2.23 4.82 -12.57
C PRO A 15 3.03 6.09 -12.89
N ASN A 16 3.87 6.53 -11.94
CA ASN A 16 4.62 7.77 -12.04
C ASN A 16 6.02 7.60 -12.66
N PHE A 17 6.36 6.43 -13.22
CA PHE A 17 7.57 6.28 -14.02
C PHE A 17 7.47 7.13 -15.29
N GLY A 18 8.16 8.28 -15.31
CA GLY A 18 8.04 9.24 -16.40
C GLY A 18 6.62 9.81 -16.57
N TRP A 19 5.82 9.82 -15.49
CA TRP A 19 4.43 10.31 -15.49
C TRP A 19 3.51 9.56 -16.47
N ALA A 20 3.66 8.24 -16.54
CA ALA A 20 3.03 7.40 -17.55
C ALA A 20 1.50 7.30 -17.42
N PHE A 21 0.95 7.41 -16.21
CA PHE A 21 -0.49 7.28 -15.98
C PHE A 21 -1.05 8.46 -15.18
N THR A 22 -2.14 9.03 -15.70
CA THR A 22 -3.06 9.88 -14.95
C THR A 22 -4.18 9.05 -14.32
N THR A 23 -4.98 9.67 -13.46
CA THR A 23 -6.18 9.00 -12.91
C THR A 23 -7.16 8.62 -14.03
N GLU A 24 -7.29 9.43 -15.08
CA GLU A 24 -8.09 9.13 -16.26
C GLU A 24 -7.59 7.88 -17.00
N ASP A 25 -6.27 7.73 -17.15
CA ASP A 25 -5.66 6.55 -17.78
C ASP A 25 -5.92 5.29 -16.94
N LEU A 26 -5.84 5.41 -15.61
CA LEU A 26 -6.20 4.31 -14.71
C LEU A 26 -7.67 3.90 -14.90
N PHE A 27 -8.60 4.86 -14.99
CA PHE A 27 -10.02 4.56 -15.23
C PHE A 27 -10.31 3.97 -16.61
N ALA A 28 -9.49 4.30 -17.61
CA ALA A 28 -9.59 3.71 -18.94
C ALA A 28 -8.95 2.32 -19.03
N THR A 29 -8.19 1.92 -17.99
CA THR A 29 -7.52 0.63 -17.92
C THR A 29 -8.37 -0.35 -17.10
N ASP A 30 -8.77 -1.45 -17.72
CA ASP A 30 -9.46 -2.55 -17.04
C ASP A 30 -8.51 -3.73 -16.79
N GLY A 31 -8.84 -4.58 -15.81
CA GLY A 31 -8.16 -5.85 -15.61
C GLY A 31 -6.86 -5.76 -14.81
N PHE A 32 -6.80 -4.91 -13.79
CA PHE A 32 -5.76 -5.02 -12.77
C PHE A 32 -6.38 -5.13 -11.38
N GLU A 33 -5.86 -6.04 -10.57
CA GLU A 33 -6.27 -6.24 -9.18
C GLU A 33 -5.37 -5.47 -8.21
N LEU A 34 -4.16 -5.14 -8.64
CA LEU A 34 -3.11 -4.51 -7.84
C LEU A 34 -2.60 -3.23 -8.52
N LEU A 35 -2.32 -2.21 -7.72
CA LEU A 35 -1.70 -0.95 -8.15
C LEU A 35 -0.44 -0.71 -7.32
N GLU A 36 0.69 -0.47 -7.98
CA GLU A 36 1.91 -0.05 -7.27
C GLU A 36 1.72 1.36 -6.71
N ILE A 37 1.89 1.50 -5.39
CA ILE A 37 1.70 2.75 -4.64
C ILE A 37 2.99 3.25 -3.99
N ALA A 38 4.03 2.43 -4.00
CA ALA A 38 5.34 2.75 -3.45
C ALA A 38 6.40 1.88 -4.14
N SER A 39 7.49 2.50 -4.56
CA SER A 39 8.55 1.83 -5.29
C SER A 39 9.88 1.84 -4.54
N GLY A 40 10.63 0.75 -4.67
CA GLY A 40 12.04 0.70 -4.29
C GLY A 40 12.96 1.30 -5.35
N HIS A 41 12.43 1.53 -6.56
CA HIS A 41 13.19 2.03 -7.68
C HIS A 41 13.33 3.55 -7.61
N PHE A 42 14.57 4.04 -7.62
CA PHE A 42 14.90 5.44 -7.31
C PHE A 42 14.48 6.46 -8.38
N LEU A 43 14.10 5.99 -9.58
CA LEU A 43 13.60 6.83 -10.68
C LEU A 43 12.08 7.04 -10.67
N ILE A 44 11.34 6.39 -9.76
CA ILE A 44 9.88 6.52 -9.72
C ILE A 44 9.50 7.78 -8.95
N ASN A 45 8.66 8.62 -9.54
CA ASN A 45 8.16 9.83 -8.90
C ASN A 45 6.93 9.52 -8.03
N GLU A 46 7.05 8.57 -7.10
CA GLU A 46 5.93 8.02 -6.32
C GLU A 46 5.17 9.11 -5.54
N ASN A 47 5.85 10.17 -5.11
CA ASN A 47 5.29 11.27 -4.32
C ASN A 47 4.56 12.33 -5.17
N GLY A 48 4.53 12.20 -6.49
CA GLY A 48 3.93 13.20 -7.36
C GLY A 48 4.69 14.54 -7.39
N ASP A 49 4.05 15.56 -7.94
CA ASP A 49 4.49 16.96 -7.91
C ASP A 49 3.27 17.91 -7.97
N ASP A 50 3.49 19.21 -8.15
CA ASP A 50 2.41 20.20 -8.24
C ASP A 50 1.39 19.96 -9.37
N LYS A 51 1.73 19.10 -10.35
CA LYS A 51 0.91 18.82 -11.54
C LYS A 51 0.45 17.36 -11.62
N HIS A 52 1.09 16.46 -10.89
CA HIS A 52 0.84 15.02 -10.95
C HIS A 52 0.56 14.49 -9.55
N SER A 53 -0.55 13.77 -9.40
CA SER A 53 -0.85 13.07 -8.15
C SER A 53 0.25 12.07 -7.79
N SER A 54 0.50 11.91 -6.49
CA SER A 54 1.28 10.79 -5.96
C SER A 54 0.59 9.45 -6.30
N GLU A 55 1.34 8.35 -6.29
CA GLU A 55 0.78 7.03 -6.55
C GLU A 55 -0.24 6.62 -5.48
N GLU A 56 -0.04 7.06 -4.23
CA GLU A 56 -1.00 6.89 -3.15
C GLU A 56 -2.30 7.70 -3.39
N GLU A 57 -2.21 8.94 -3.88
CA GLU A 57 -3.38 9.73 -4.28
C GLU A 57 -4.10 9.14 -5.49
N LEU A 58 -3.36 8.65 -6.50
CA LEU A 58 -3.93 7.93 -7.64
C LEU A 58 -4.74 6.72 -7.18
N TRP A 59 -4.20 5.95 -6.22
CA TRP A 59 -4.88 4.82 -5.62
C TRP A 59 -6.18 5.23 -4.92
N ASP A 60 -6.14 6.27 -4.08
CA ASP A 60 -7.33 6.76 -3.38
C ASP A 60 -8.40 7.32 -4.34
N GLN A 61 -8.00 8.08 -5.35
CA GLN A 61 -8.91 8.62 -6.36
C GLN A 61 -9.59 7.49 -7.15
N PHE A 62 -8.83 6.44 -7.51
CA PHE A 62 -9.36 5.27 -8.19
C PHE A 62 -10.37 4.51 -7.32
N MET A 63 -10.03 4.25 -6.05
CA MET A 63 -10.94 3.60 -5.09
C MET A 63 -12.20 4.40 -4.79
N THR A 64 -12.12 5.74 -4.84
CA THR A 64 -13.27 6.64 -4.58
C THR A 64 -14.40 6.46 -5.58
N LYS A 65 -14.08 6.08 -6.83
CA LYS A 65 -15.10 5.72 -7.83
C LYS A 65 -15.61 4.28 -7.68
N LYS A 66 -15.41 3.67 -6.51
CA LYS A 66 -15.84 2.32 -6.10
C LYS A 66 -15.16 1.18 -6.86
N HIS A 67 -14.00 1.44 -7.47
CA HIS A 67 -13.14 0.37 -7.97
C HIS A 67 -12.44 -0.29 -6.79
N ARG A 68 -12.30 -1.62 -6.85
CA ARG A 68 -11.59 -2.40 -5.83
C ARG A 68 -10.23 -2.78 -6.39
N VAL A 69 -9.20 -2.09 -5.93
CA VAL A 69 -7.80 -2.40 -6.23
C VAL A 69 -7.00 -2.38 -4.94
N PHE A 70 -6.09 -3.32 -4.79
CA PHE A 70 -5.18 -3.36 -3.65
C PHE A 70 -3.88 -2.63 -3.97
N GLY A 71 -3.34 -1.93 -2.98
CA GLY A 71 -2.08 -1.20 -3.10
C GLY A 71 -0.90 -2.13 -2.79
N VAL A 72 0.11 -2.12 -3.65
CA VAL A 72 1.34 -2.92 -3.46
C VAL A 72 2.57 -2.03 -3.45
N ALA A 73 3.62 -2.50 -2.77
CA ALA A 73 4.94 -1.92 -2.84
C ALA A 73 5.90 -2.92 -3.50
N VAL A 74 6.72 -2.45 -4.43
CA VAL A 74 7.60 -3.30 -5.26
C VAL A 74 8.98 -2.67 -5.36
N ASP A 75 10.04 -3.47 -5.32
CA ASP A 75 11.41 -2.93 -5.40
C ASP A 75 11.87 -2.59 -6.82
N ASP A 76 11.31 -3.28 -7.83
CA ASP A 76 11.70 -3.25 -9.24
C ASP A 76 13.22 -3.35 -9.44
N SER A 77 13.80 -4.36 -8.80
CA SER A 77 15.26 -4.53 -8.75
C SER A 77 15.90 -4.85 -10.09
N HIS A 78 16.96 -4.12 -10.42
CA HIS A 78 17.82 -4.37 -11.58
C HIS A 78 19.29 -4.56 -11.18
N ASN A 79 19.65 -4.31 -9.91
CA ASN A 79 21.02 -4.33 -9.41
C ASN A 79 21.14 -5.30 -8.23
N TYR A 80 21.81 -6.44 -8.43
CA TYR A 80 21.92 -7.52 -7.43
C TYR A 80 23.30 -7.69 -6.81
N THR A 81 24.30 -6.90 -7.24
CA THR A 81 25.71 -7.08 -6.84
C THR A 81 26.29 -5.88 -6.10
N LYS A 82 25.81 -4.66 -6.38
CA LYS A 82 26.26 -3.41 -5.75
C LYS A 82 25.05 -2.66 -5.22
N PHE A 83 25.00 -2.48 -3.90
CA PHE A 83 23.90 -1.77 -3.25
C PHE A 83 24.26 -0.32 -2.91
N ALA A 84 23.52 0.63 -3.48
CA ALA A 84 23.66 2.06 -3.22
C ALA A 84 22.34 2.80 -3.47
N ASP A 85 22.12 3.95 -2.84
CA ASP A 85 20.86 4.72 -2.91
C ASP A 85 20.42 5.03 -4.35
N THR A 86 21.39 5.22 -5.26
CA THR A 86 21.21 5.49 -6.70
C THR A 86 21.10 4.24 -7.58
N GLU A 87 20.89 3.06 -7.01
CA GLU A 87 20.80 1.79 -7.74
C GLU A 87 19.44 1.14 -7.46
N ALA A 88 18.90 0.38 -8.39
CA ALA A 88 17.65 -0.36 -8.22
C ALA A 88 17.90 -1.68 -7.47
N ASN A 89 18.07 -1.57 -6.15
CA ASN A 89 18.45 -2.71 -5.29
C ASN A 89 17.23 -3.44 -4.71
N PRO A 90 17.37 -4.75 -4.43
CA PRO A 90 16.34 -5.51 -3.73
C PRO A 90 16.15 -5.05 -2.29
N GLY A 91 14.96 -5.35 -1.76
CA GLY A 91 14.65 -5.18 -0.33
C GLY A 91 14.36 -3.74 0.09
N ARG A 92 13.90 -2.90 -0.84
CA ARG A 92 13.51 -1.51 -0.56
C ARG A 92 12.01 -1.31 -0.39
N ALA A 93 11.22 -2.15 -1.05
CA ALA A 93 9.78 -2.13 -0.98
C ALA A 93 9.24 -3.54 -1.30
N TRP A 94 8.21 -3.99 -0.59
CA TRP A 94 7.63 -5.32 -0.76
C TRP A 94 6.22 -5.36 -0.20
N ILE A 95 5.52 -6.47 -0.45
CA ILE A 95 4.32 -6.83 0.30
C ILE A 95 4.65 -7.93 1.32
N GLN A 96 4.01 -7.85 2.48
CA GLN A 96 4.03 -8.92 3.47
C GLN A 96 2.67 -9.62 3.45
N VAL A 97 2.66 -10.89 3.09
CA VAL A 97 1.43 -11.68 2.90
C VAL A 97 1.10 -12.50 4.15
N TRP A 98 -0.16 -12.45 4.57
CA TRP A 98 -0.71 -13.33 5.60
C TRP A 98 -1.35 -14.54 4.92
N ALA A 99 -0.57 -15.62 4.79
CA ALA A 99 -1.02 -16.90 4.25
C ALA A 99 -0.88 -18.01 5.31
N PRO A 100 -1.75 -19.03 5.31
CA PRO A 100 -1.67 -20.15 6.24
C PRO A 100 -0.42 -21.02 6.05
N GLU A 101 0.19 -20.98 4.85
CA GLU A 101 1.38 -21.74 4.49
C GLU A 101 2.15 -21.06 3.34
N LEU A 102 3.41 -21.43 3.18
CA LEU A 102 4.25 -21.00 2.07
C LEU A 102 4.00 -21.86 0.83
N SER A 103 2.83 -21.72 0.23
CA SER A 103 2.45 -22.37 -1.04
C SER A 103 1.96 -21.33 -2.05
N GLN A 104 2.16 -21.60 -3.35
CA GLN A 104 1.68 -20.73 -4.42
C GLN A 104 0.17 -20.47 -4.29
N GLN A 105 -0.60 -21.53 -4.04
CA GLN A 105 -2.05 -21.42 -3.91
C GLN A 105 -2.44 -20.54 -2.71
N ALA A 106 -1.84 -20.76 -1.54
CA ALA A 106 -2.12 -19.97 -0.34
C ALA A 106 -1.78 -18.49 -0.52
N ILE A 107 -0.62 -18.19 -1.12
CA ILE A 107 -0.20 -16.81 -1.42
C ILE A 107 -1.17 -16.16 -2.42
N CYS A 108 -1.46 -16.79 -3.55
CA CYS A 108 -2.35 -16.21 -4.55
C CYS A 108 -3.77 -15.99 -4.00
N MET A 109 -4.29 -16.89 -3.15
CA MET A 109 -5.58 -16.67 -2.48
C MET A 109 -5.52 -15.47 -1.54
N ALA A 110 -4.46 -15.35 -0.74
CA ALA A 110 -4.27 -14.20 0.16
C ALA A 110 -4.20 -12.87 -0.60
N LEU A 111 -3.48 -12.82 -1.73
CA LEU A 111 -3.42 -11.64 -2.59
C LEU A 111 -4.80 -11.25 -3.14
N ARG A 112 -5.56 -12.21 -3.68
CA ARG A 112 -6.93 -11.96 -4.19
C ARG A 112 -7.90 -11.48 -3.09
N GLN A 113 -7.63 -11.82 -1.84
CA GLN A 113 -8.44 -11.42 -0.68
C GLN A 113 -7.94 -10.14 -0.01
N GLY A 114 -6.81 -9.57 -0.43
CA GLY A 114 -6.19 -8.41 0.22
C GLY A 114 -5.56 -8.74 1.58
N HIS A 115 -5.25 -10.01 1.84
CA HIS A 115 -4.60 -10.47 3.07
C HIS A 115 -3.09 -10.22 3.04
N PHE A 116 -2.70 -8.96 2.89
CA PHE A 116 -1.33 -8.50 2.90
C PHE A 116 -1.26 -7.01 3.23
N TYR A 117 -0.05 -6.48 3.39
CA TYR A 117 0.19 -5.03 3.44
C TYR A 117 1.43 -4.69 2.62
N ALA A 118 1.46 -3.48 2.06
CA ALA A 118 2.64 -2.93 1.40
C ALA A 118 3.60 -2.36 2.45
N SER A 119 4.92 -2.46 2.24
CA SER A 119 5.94 -2.08 3.23
C SER A 119 7.21 -1.55 2.59
N ARG A 120 7.81 -0.57 3.27
CA ARG A 120 9.21 -0.12 3.13
C ARG A 120 9.96 -0.29 4.45
N GLY A 121 9.84 -1.47 5.07
CA GLY A 121 10.56 -1.82 6.30
C GLY A 121 9.75 -1.75 7.59
N THR A 122 8.53 -1.24 7.58
CA THR A 122 7.63 -1.36 8.73
C THR A 122 7.01 -2.75 8.76
N LYS A 123 7.04 -3.39 9.93
CA LYS A 123 6.43 -4.70 10.16
C LYS A 123 5.15 -4.56 10.96
N ILE A 124 4.00 -4.80 10.33
CA ILE A 124 2.72 -4.94 11.03
C ILE A 124 2.69 -6.33 11.68
N THR A 125 2.56 -6.37 13.00
CA THR A 125 2.58 -7.60 13.81
C THR A 125 1.17 -8.14 14.07
N ALA A 126 0.17 -7.26 14.06
CA ALA A 126 -1.25 -7.63 14.11
C ALA A 126 -2.07 -6.62 13.33
N LEU A 127 -3.06 -7.12 12.58
CA LEU A 127 -4.09 -6.32 11.91
C LEU A 127 -5.42 -7.03 12.11
N VAL A 128 -6.37 -6.37 12.76
CA VAL A 128 -7.69 -6.90 13.03
C VAL A 128 -8.73 -5.92 12.50
N VAL A 129 -9.56 -6.42 11.58
CA VAL A 129 -10.67 -5.66 11.02
C VAL A 129 -11.97 -6.34 11.44
N THR A 130 -12.83 -5.60 12.12
CA THR A 130 -14.17 -6.03 12.51
C THR A 130 -15.22 -5.15 11.81
N PRO A 131 -16.52 -5.46 11.88
CA PRO A 131 -17.55 -4.57 11.37
C PRO A 131 -17.58 -3.17 12.01
N HIS A 132 -16.87 -2.96 13.12
CA HIS A 132 -16.88 -1.69 13.87
C HIS A 132 -15.51 -1.05 14.01
N THR A 133 -14.40 -1.77 13.78
CA THR A 133 -13.07 -1.28 14.12
C THR A 133 -12.00 -1.77 13.14
N LEU A 134 -11.02 -0.91 12.86
CA LEU A 134 -9.73 -1.28 12.29
C LEU A 134 -8.67 -1.05 13.36
N GLU A 135 -7.96 -2.11 13.76
CA GLU A 135 -6.94 -2.05 14.80
C GLU A 135 -5.64 -2.71 14.32
N LEU A 136 -4.50 -2.07 14.57
CA LEU A 136 -3.20 -2.61 14.18
C LEU A 136 -2.10 -2.37 15.23
N SER A 137 -1.14 -3.28 15.26
CA SER A 137 0.12 -3.17 16.01
C SER A 137 1.30 -3.33 15.06
N VAL A 138 2.40 -2.63 15.35
CA VAL A 138 3.63 -2.71 14.57
C VAL A 138 4.85 -2.98 15.45
N ASP A 139 5.92 -3.45 14.83
CA ASP A 139 7.21 -3.66 15.48
C ASP A 139 8.04 -2.36 15.53
N GLY A 140 8.89 -2.21 16.54
CA GLY A 140 9.83 -1.09 16.66
C GLY A 140 9.19 0.31 16.76
N TRP A 141 8.07 0.44 17.47
CA TRP A 141 7.33 1.70 17.66
C TRP A 141 8.08 2.73 18.52
N GLN A 142 8.10 3.98 18.07
CA GLN A 142 8.68 5.13 18.77
C GLN A 142 7.62 6.22 19.02
N PRO A 143 7.05 6.32 20.25
CA PRO A 143 5.92 7.21 20.52
C PRO A 143 6.12 8.71 20.24
N SER A 144 7.37 9.18 20.19
CA SER A 144 7.68 10.59 19.93
C SER A 144 7.59 10.99 18.45
N THR A 145 7.68 10.02 17.53
CA THR A 145 7.92 10.29 16.10
C THR A 145 7.03 9.44 15.19
N ASP A 146 6.63 8.26 15.64
CA ASP A 146 5.78 7.35 14.88
C ASP A 146 4.30 7.71 15.00
N HIS A 147 3.55 7.48 13.93
CA HIS A 147 2.10 7.62 13.91
C HIS A 147 1.45 6.70 12.87
N VAL A 148 0.16 6.47 13.06
CA VAL A 148 -0.72 5.79 12.11
C VAL A 148 -1.77 6.77 11.65
N ASP A 149 -1.87 6.97 10.34
CA ASP A 149 -2.96 7.72 9.71
C ASP A 149 -4.02 6.75 9.21
N PHE A 150 -5.25 6.93 9.66
CA PHE A 150 -6.41 6.25 9.09
C PHE A 150 -6.98 7.13 7.98
N VAL A 151 -7.12 6.55 6.79
CA VAL A 151 -7.44 7.27 5.56
C VAL A 151 -8.71 6.71 4.95
N GLY A 152 -9.60 7.61 4.52
CA GLY A 152 -10.87 7.31 3.88
C GLY A 152 -10.93 7.71 2.41
N LYS A 153 -12.15 7.74 1.85
CA LYS A 153 -12.38 8.12 0.45
C LYS A 153 -11.65 9.41 0.06
N GLY A 154 -11.06 9.41 -1.13
CA GLY A 154 -10.34 10.54 -1.71
C GLY A 154 -9.04 10.89 -0.98
N GLY A 155 -8.52 10.00 -0.14
CA GLY A 155 -7.33 10.27 0.66
C GLY A 155 -7.61 11.12 1.90
N GLU A 156 -8.87 11.19 2.35
CA GLU A 156 -9.26 11.96 3.53
C GLU A 156 -8.58 11.39 4.80
N LEU A 157 -7.82 12.22 5.52
CA LEU A 157 -7.32 11.85 6.85
C LEU A 157 -8.48 11.82 7.85
N LEU A 158 -8.86 10.62 8.28
CA LEU A 158 -9.96 10.38 9.21
C LEU A 158 -9.55 10.50 10.67
N ASP A 159 -8.34 10.03 10.99
CA ASP A 159 -7.74 10.09 12.31
C ASP A 159 -6.21 9.88 12.24
N ARG A 160 -5.49 10.42 13.22
CA ARG A 160 -4.06 10.19 13.43
C ARG A 160 -3.81 9.71 14.84
N VAL A 161 -3.23 8.52 14.97
CA VAL A 161 -2.97 7.87 16.25
C VAL A 161 -1.46 7.75 16.50
N THR A 162 -1.01 8.18 17.68
CA THR A 162 0.41 8.17 18.11
C THR A 162 0.69 7.11 19.20
N THR A 163 -0.24 6.20 19.43
CA THR A 163 -0.13 5.09 20.39
C THR A 163 -0.46 3.75 19.76
N LEU A 164 -0.03 2.65 20.40
CA LEU A 164 -0.38 1.29 20.00
C LEU A 164 -1.22 0.58 21.09
N PRO A 165 -2.13 -0.34 20.72
CA PRO A 165 -2.55 -0.60 19.34
C PRO A 165 -3.27 0.61 18.74
N ALA A 166 -2.94 0.94 17.48
CA ALA A 166 -3.59 2.03 16.77
C ALA A 166 -4.98 1.56 16.35
N LYS A 167 -6.01 2.34 16.67
CA LYS A 167 -7.39 1.92 16.51
C LYS A 167 -8.25 3.03 15.92
N TYR A 168 -9.06 2.66 14.94
CA TYR A 168 -10.12 3.50 14.39
C TYR A 168 -11.48 2.82 14.54
N THR A 169 -12.51 3.62 14.86
CA THR A 169 -13.90 3.16 14.94
C THR A 169 -14.65 3.55 13.67
N LEU A 170 -15.18 2.56 12.97
CA LEU A 170 -15.92 2.72 11.72
C LEU A 170 -17.27 3.41 11.97
N ARG A 171 -17.59 4.38 11.12
CA ARG A 171 -18.73 5.30 11.22
C ARG A 171 -19.78 5.05 10.12
N GLY A 172 -19.40 4.37 9.04
CA GLY A 172 -20.30 3.99 7.94
C GLY A 172 -20.26 4.91 6.71
N GLY A 173 -19.64 6.10 6.82
CA GLY A 173 -19.64 7.14 5.78
C GLY A 173 -18.30 7.31 5.02
N GLU A 174 -17.29 6.56 5.40
CA GLU A 174 -15.90 6.69 4.95
C GLU A 174 -15.69 6.19 3.52
N GLY A 175 -16.57 5.33 3.01
CA GLY A 175 -16.41 4.62 1.74
C GLY A 175 -15.46 3.43 1.86
N TYR A 176 -14.23 3.68 2.29
CA TYR A 176 -13.28 2.68 2.77
C TYR A 176 -12.47 3.25 3.93
N VAL A 177 -11.78 2.38 4.68
CA VAL A 177 -10.75 2.79 5.64
C VAL A 177 -9.50 1.97 5.41
N ARG A 178 -8.36 2.64 5.25
CA ARG A 178 -7.01 2.03 5.23
C ARG A 178 -6.13 2.71 6.26
N ALA A 179 -5.03 2.08 6.65
CA ALA A 179 -4.05 2.68 7.54
C ALA A 179 -2.70 2.85 6.83
N HIS A 180 -2.07 4.00 7.06
CA HIS A 180 -0.69 4.30 6.66
C HIS A 180 0.14 4.50 7.93
N VAL A 181 1.03 3.55 8.18
CA VAL A 181 1.99 3.60 9.28
C VAL A 181 3.23 4.34 8.83
N ARG A 182 3.65 5.34 9.61
CA ARG A 182 4.92 6.04 9.40
C ARG A 182 5.79 5.87 10.64
N GLN A 183 6.96 5.28 10.45
CA GLN A 183 7.96 5.13 11.50
C GLN A 183 9.24 5.86 11.13
N GLU A 184 9.83 6.53 12.11
CA GLU A 184 11.19 7.00 11.94
C GLU A 184 12.13 5.80 11.88
N SER A 185 13.08 5.89 10.97
CA SER A 185 14.09 4.87 10.81
C SER A 185 15.34 5.26 11.57
N GLN A 186 15.93 4.28 12.25
CA GLN A 186 17.22 4.44 12.92
C GLN A 186 18.40 4.22 11.95
N ASP A 187 18.12 3.75 10.73
CA ASP A 187 19.12 3.66 9.67
C ASP A 187 19.31 5.05 9.05
N SER A 188 20.53 5.58 9.07
CA SER A 188 20.83 6.91 8.51
C SER A 188 20.60 7.04 7.01
N LYS A 189 20.49 5.92 6.28
CA LYS A 189 20.22 5.88 4.83
C LYS A 189 18.74 5.85 4.51
N ILE A 190 17.93 5.23 5.37
CA ILE A 190 16.48 5.16 5.20
C ILE A 190 15.89 6.17 6.16
N LYS A 191 15.31 7.30 5.70
CA LYS A 191 14.80 8.31 6.63
C LYS A 191 13.48 7.90 7.30
N ARG A 192 12.66 7.10 6.61
CA ARG A 192 11.34 6.66 7.08
C ARG A 192 11.08 5.23 6.66
N ARG A 193 10.48 4.44 7.55
CA ARG A 193 9.88 3.15 7.25
C ARG A 193 8.38 3.33 7.22
N GLU A 194 7.73 2.69 6.27
CA GLU A 194 6.30 2.87 6.05
C GLU A 194 5.61 1.53 5.79
N ALA A 195 4.32 1.46 6.09
CA ALA A 195 3.45 0.38 5.68
C ALA A 195 2.03 0.87 5.39
N TRP A 196 1.39 0.25 4.40
CA TRP A 196 0.01 0.55 4.00
C TRP A 196 -0.83 -0.73 4.09
N THR A 197 -1.91 -0.69 4.86
CA THR A 197 -2.88 -1.79 4.89
C THR A 197 -3.77 -1.73 3.65
N GLN A 198 -4.36 -2.87 3.27
CA GLN A 198 -5.42 -2.84 2.26
C GLN A 198 -6.67 -2.11 2.77
N PRO A 199 -7.45 -1.48 1.87
CA PRO A 199 -8.71 -0.82 2.20
C PRO A 199 -9.74 -1.81 2.71
N TYR A 200 -10.33 -1.52 3.86
CA TYR A 200 -11.59 -2.11 4.27
C TYR A 200 -12.74 -1.29 3.70
N PHE A 201 -13.38 -1.81 2.65
CA PHE A 201 -14.54 -1.16 2.04
C PHE A 201 -15.77 -1.28 2.95
N ILE A 202 -16.36 -0.14 3.29
CA ILE A 202 -17.57 -0.07 4.07
C ILE A 202 -18.73 -0.56 3.20
N LYS A 203 -19.51 -1.52 3.70
CA LYS A 203 -20.74 -1.92 3.04
C LYS A 203 -21.77 -0.81 3.24
N ASN A 204 -22.25 -0.24 2.15
CA ASN A 204 -23.48 0.54 2.20
C ASN A 204 -24.63 -0.46 2.37
N ASP A 205 -25.36 -0.36 3.48
CA ASP A 205 -26.65 -1.03 3.64
C ASP A 205 -27.69 -0.47 2.65
#